data_AF-A0A3N5KYY9-F1
#
_entry.id   AF-A0A3N5KYY9-F1
#
_cell.length_a   1.000
_cell.length_b   1.000
_cell.length_c   1.000
_cell.angle_alpha   90.00
_cell.angle_beta   90.00
_cell.angle_gamma   90.00
#
_symmetry.space_group_name_H-M   'P 1'
#
loop_
_entity.id
_entity.type
_entity.pdbx_description
1 polymer ?
#
loop_
_entity_poly.entity_id
_entity_poly.type
_entity_poly.pdbx_seq_one_letter_code
_entity_poly.pdbx_strand_id
1 'polypeptide(L)'
;MFDEFLAEMKRLLPSDGRVMMCAFRGSPEDDLRGKWRAQVLNYADQVDEMANVYLCVSAMRKNARGEFRRRKENFAGGLLLMIDDVGDGKGSKFPLALLNPLPPTALIETSPGNFQATYFFKELVTDLVEFDALIRAFIERQFLSNDTGMAGVNRVFRP
;
A
#
# COMPACT_ATOMS: atom_id res chain seq x y z
N MET A 1 2.11 15.70 -3.47
CA MET A 1 1.54 14.50 -2.83
C MET A 1 2.01 13.22 -3.52
N PHE A 2 1.51 12.82 -4.71
CA PHE A 2 1.96 11.57 -5.36
C PHE A 2 3.49 11.44 -5.49
N ASP A 3 4.16 12.48 -6.01
CA ASP A 3 5.61 12.50 -6.18
C ASP A 3 6.37 12.33 -4.87
N GLU A 4 5.84 12.88 -3.77
CA GLU A 4 6.44 12.78 -2.44
C GLU A 4 6.32 11.35 -1.90
N PHE A 5 5.15 10.71 -2.06
CA PHE A 5 4.98 9.29 -1.73
C PHE A 5 5.93 8.41 -2.53
N LEU A 6 6.01 8.63 -3.84
CA LEU A 6 6.90 7.85 -4.71
C LEU A 6 8.37 8.08 -4.33
N ALA A 7 8.77 9.32 -4.03
CA ALA A 7 10.13 9.65 -3.60
C ALA A 7 10.47 8.97 -2.27
N GLU A 8 9.58 9.01 -1.27
CA GLU A 8 9.83 8.38 0.03
C GLU A 8 9.89 6.86 -0.09
N MET A 9 9.02 6.24 -0.89
CA MET A 9 9.10 4.79 -1.17
C MET A 9 10.42 4.42 -1.87
N LYS A 10 10.91 5.26 -2.80
CA LYS A 10 12.14 5.02 -3.54
C LYS A 10 13.40 5.12 -2.68
N ARG A 11 13.36 5.88 -1.58
CA ARG A 11 14.50 6.05 -0.66
C ARG A 11 15.06 4.71 -0.15
N LEU A 12 14.18 3.73 0.05
CA LEU A 12 14.53 2.42 0.60
C LEU A 12 14.58 1.29 -0.44
N LEU A 13 14.38 1.57 -1.73
CA LEU A 13 14.37 0.51 -2.73
C LEU A 13 15.74 -0.19 -2.81
N PRO A 14 15.78 -1.52 -2.76
CA PRO A 14 16.97 -2.25 -3.14
C PRO A 14 17.22 -2.06 -4.64
N SER A 15 18.47 -2.23 -5.08
CA SER A 15 18.87 -1.98 -6.48
C SER A 15 18.06 -2.79 -7.51
N ASP A 16 17.65 -4.00 -7.15
CA ASP A 16 16.83 -4.90 -7.96
C ASP A 16 15.32 -4.80 -7.67
N GLY A 17 14.92 -3.98 -6.70
CA GLY A 17 13.53 -3.76 -6.30
C GLY A 17 12.84 -2.63 -7.06
N ARG A 18 11.52 -2.74 -7.23
CA ARG A 18 10.67 -1.73 -7.87
C ARG A 18 9.38 -1.53 -7.09
N VAL A 19 8.86 -0.31 -7.14
CA VAL A 19 7.48 -0.03 -6.72
C VAL A 19 6.53 -0.57 -7.78
N MET A 20 5.48 -1.24 -7.32
CA MET A 20 4.42 -1.73 -8.19
C MET A 20 3.19 -0.86 -8.06
N MET A 21 2.55 -0.56 -9.18
CA MET A 21 1.35 0.26 -9.28
C MET A 21 0.21 -0.51 -9.93
N CYS A 22 -1.02 -0.34 -9.42
CA CYS A 22 -2.25 -0.62 -10.13
C CYS A 22 -2.88 0.73 -10.51
N ALA A 23 -3.25 0.91 -11.78
CA ALA A 23 -3.87 2.14 -12.24
C ALA A 23 -4.97 1.85 -13.26
N PHE A 24 -6.12 2.51 -13.11
CA PHE A 24 -7.26 2.35 -14.01
C PHE A 24 -8.23 3.55 -13.90
N ARG A 25 -8.86 3.95 -15.00
CA ARG A 25 -9.98 4.91 -15.01
C ARG A 25 -11.29 4.20 -14.64
N GLY A 26 -12.26 4.95 -14.10
CA GLY A 26 -13.56 4.41 -13.64
C GLY A 26 -13.61 4.19 -12.13
N SER A 27 -14.69 3.59 -11.60
CA SER A 27 -14.81 3.36 -10.16
C SER A 27 -14.00 2.13 -9.71
N PRO A 28 -13.34 2.16 -8.54
CA PRO A 28 -12.78 0.96 -7.90
C PRO A 28 -13.82 -0.15 -7.66
N GLU A 29 -15.10 0.22 -7.55
CA GLU A 29 -16.24 -0.69 -7.36
C GLU A 29 -16.63 -1.42 -8.65
N ASP A 30 -16.33 -0.85 -9.83
CA ASP A 30 -16.70 -1.42 -11.12
C ASP A 30 -15.89 -2.68 -11.42
N ASP A 31 -16.51 -3.73 -11.95
CA ASP A 31 -15.80 -4.95 -12.37
C ASP A 31 -15.10 -4.75 -13.73
N LEU A 32 -14.01 -4.00 -13.71
CA LEU A 32 -13.19 -3.72 -14.88
C LEU A 32 -12.09 -4.77 -15.05
N ARG A 33 -12.09 -5.46 -16.20
CA ARG A 33 -11.09 -6.48 -16.52
C ARG A 33 -9.69 -5.91 -16.41
N GLY A 34 -8.88 -6.49 -15.51
CA GLY A 34 -7.47 -6.14 -15.36
C GLY A 34 -7.20 -4.90 -14.51
N LYS A 35 -8.20 -4.28 -13.86
CA LYS A 35 -8.02 -3.10 -12.98
C LYS A 35 -6.93 -3.28 -11.92
N TRP A 36 -6.80 -4.50 -11.37
CA TRP A 36 -5.81 -4.83 -10.35
C TRP A 36 -4.52 -5.42 -10.89
N ARG A 37 -4.31 -5.39 -12.22
CA ARG A 37 -3.05 -5.83 -12.83
C ARG A 37 -1.96 -4.83 -12.46
N ALA A 38 -0.95 -5.31 -11.73
CA ALA A 38 0.17 -4.49 -11.34
C ALA A 38 1.16 -4.30 -12.50
N GLN A 39 1.76 -3.12 -12.56
CA GLN A 39 2.86 -2.75 -13.45
C GLN A 39 3.97 -2.06 -12.64
N VAL A 40 5.19 -2.06 -13.19
CA VAL A 40 6.33 -1.37 -12.56
C VAL A 40 6.15 0.14 -12.71
N LEU A 41 6.32 0.87 -11.61
CA LEU A 41 6.37 2.32 -11.59
C LEU A 41 7.82 2.77 -11.38
N ASN A 42 8.46 3.24 -12.44
CA ASN A 42 9.80 3.81 -12.41
C ASN A 42 9.77 5.32 -12.20
N TYR A 43 8.79 6.03 -12.77
CA TYR A 43 8.72 7.49 -12.80
C TYR A 43 7.26 7.94 -12.65
N ALA A 44 7.06 9.13 -12.08
CA ALA A 44 5.72 9.65 -11.82
C ALA A 44 4.96 10.04 -13.09
N ASP A 45 5.65 10.41 -14.15
CA ASP A 45 5.08 10.72 -15.47
C ASP A 45 4.41 9.52 -16.16
N GLN A 46 4.61 8.30 -15.65
CA GLN A 46 3.89 7.11 -16.10
C GLN A 46 2.43 7.07 -15.60
N VAL A 47 2.06 7.96 -14.69
CA VAL A 47 0.74 7.99 -14.06
C VAL A 47 -0.22 8.82 -14.90
N ASP A 48 -1.35 8.21 -15.24
CA ASP A 48 -2.49 8.91 -15.78
C ASP A 48 -3.23 9.65 -14.65
N GLU A 49 -3.21 10.97 -14.68
CA GLU A 49 -3.83 11.83 -13.66
C GLU A 49 -5.33 11.61 -13.50
N MET A 50 -6.00 11.05 -14.53
CA MET A 50 -7.43 10.76 -14.50
C MET A 50 -7.74 9.34 -13.99
N ALA A 51 -6.70 8.54 -13.69
CA ALA A 51 -6.86 7.19 -13.18
C ALA A 51 -6.90 7.15 -11.66
N ASN A 52 -7.59 6.16 -11.10
CA ASN A 52 -7.33 5.74 -9.74
C ASN A 52 -5.98 5.04 -9.70
N VAL A 53 -5.12 5.45 -8.78
CA VAL A 53 -3.76 4.93 -8.64
C VAL A 53 -3.60 4.30 -7.27
N TYR A 54 -2.97 3.13 -7.24
CA TYR A 54 -2.64 2.42 -6.02
C TYR A 54 -1.21 1.89 -6.08
N LEU A 55 -0.44 2.10 -5.00
CA LEU A 55 0.93 1.64 -4.88
C LEU A 55 1.03 0.47 -3.91
N CYS A 56 1.93 -0.47 -4.19
CA CYS A 56 2.14 -1.62 -3.31
C CYS A 56 2.98 -1.26 -2.09
N VAL A 57 2.59 -1.76 -0.91
CA VAL A 57 3.32 -1.52 0.36
C VAL A 57 4.71 -2.15 0.41
N SER A 58 5.04 -3.01 -0.55
CA SER A 58 6.36 -3.64 -0.69
C SER A 58 7.05 -3.27 -1.99
N ALA A 59 8.37 -3.25 -1.93
CA ALA A 59 9.22 -3.38 -3.10
C ALA A 59 9.11 -4.79 -3.68
N MET A 60 9.09 -4.90 -5.00
CA MET A 60 9.08 -6.18 -5.72
C MET A 60 10.32 -6.33 -6.59
N ARG A 61 10.93 -7.52 -6.59
CA ARG A 61 12.01 -7.93 -7.49
C ARG A 61 11.48 -8.85 -8.58
N LYS A 62 12.31 -9.13 -9.60
CA LYS A 62 11.99 -10.13 -10.62
C LYS A 62 11.96 -11.53 -10.02
N ASN A 63 11.02 -12.37 -10.46
CA ASN A 63 11.03 -13.80 -10.17
C ASN A 63 12.05 -14.54 -11.08
N ALA A 64 12.15 -15.86 -10.93
CA ALA A 64 13.06 -16.70 -11.74
C ALA A 64 12.80 -16.63 -13.26
N ARG A 65 11.61 -16.17 -13.70
CA ARG A 65 11.28 -15.94 -15.11
C ARG A 65 11.60 -14.52 -15.60
N GLY A 66 12.22 -13.69 -14.75
CA GLY A 66 12.54 -12.30 -15.06
C GLY A 66 11.35 -11.35 -14.98
N GLU A 67 10.22 -11.78 -14.41
CA GLU A 67 8.99 -10.99 -14.35
C GLU A 67 8.83 -10.28 -13.00
N PHE A 68 8.36 -9.03 -13.03
CA PHE A 68 7.80 -8.37 -11.86
C PHE A 68 6.34 -8.75 -11.69
N ARG A 69 5.95 -9.24 -10.50
CA ARG A 69 4.57 -9.46 -10.11
C ARG A 69 4.33 -8.96 -8.68
N ARG A 70 3.10 -8.57 -8.36
CA ARG A 70 2.66 -8.21 -7.00
C ARG A 70 2.30 -9.48 -6.21
N ARG A 71 3.30 -10.31 -5.90
CA ARG A 71 3.17 -11.63 -5.26
C ARG A 71 4.23 -11.81 -4.18
N LYS A 72 3.98 -12.71 -3.21
CA LYS A 72 4.94 -13.03 -2.14
C LYS A 72 6.30 -13.51 -2.69
N GLU A 73 6.28 -14.31 -3.77
CA GLU A 73 7.49 -14.80 -4.45
C GLU A 73 8.39 -13.70 -5.04
N ASN A 74 7.82 -12.50 -5.25
CA ASN A 74 8.53 -11.35 -5.80
C ASN A 74 8.97 -10.36 -4.71
N PHE A 75 8.76 -10.65 -3.42
CA PHE A 75 9.05 -9.72 -2.35
C PHE A 75 10.52 -9.31 -2.33
N ALA A 76 10.77 -7.99 -2.28
CA ALA A 76 12.10 -7.42 -2.15
C ALA A 76 12.32 -6.70 -0.81
N GLY A 77 11.25 -6.22 -0.19
CA GLY A 77 11.25 -5.64 1.14
C GLY A 77 9.98 -4.85 1.41
N GLY A 78 9.58 -4.76 2.68
CA GLY A 78 8.46 -3.95 3.15
C GLY A 78 8.87 -2.49 3.27
N LEU A 79 8.06 -1.58 2.71
CA LEU A 79 8.35 -0.15 2.68
C LEU A 79 7.55 0.64 3.72
N LEU A 80 6.29 0.21 3.96
CA LEU A 80 5.38 0.87 4.88
C LEU A 80 4.29 -0.08 5.38
N LEU A 81 3.61 0.32 6.44
CA LEU A 81 2.32 -0.24 6.86
C LEU A 81 1.19 0.72 6.48
N MET A 82 -0.02 0.18 6.33
CA MET A 82 -1.22 0.99 6.12
C MET A 82 -2.39 0.52 6.98
N ILE A 83 -3.29 1.44 7.27
CA ILE A 83 -4.64 1.21 7.78
C ILE A 83 -5.62 1.85 6.80
N ASP A 84 -6.68 1.13 6.47
CA ASP A 84 -7.75 1.55 5.58
C ASP A 84 -9.03 1.84 6.37
N ASP A 85 -9.96 2.56 5.77
CA ASP A 85 -11.30 2.85 6.31
C ASP A 85 -11.33 3.41 7.76
N VAL A 86 -10.49 4.41 8.07
CA VAL A 86 -10.51 5.15 9.35
C VAL A 86 -11.20 6.50 9.18
N GLY A 87 -12.09 6.89 10.09
CA GLY A 87 -12.89 8.09 9.92
C GLY A 87 -14.25 8.04 10.61
N ASP A 88 -15.07 9.05 10.31
CA ASP A 88 -16.49 9.14 10.66
C ASP A 88 -17.39 9.24 9.39
N GLY A 89 -16.78 9.32 8.21
CA GLY A 89 -17.46 9.38 6.93
C GLY A 89 -17.97 8.02 6.44
N LYS A 90 -18.76 8.05 5.36
CA LYS A 90 -19.30 6.84 4.73
C LYS A 90 -18.17 5.95 4.23
N GLY A 91 -18.18 4.67 4.63
CA GLY A 91 -17.14 3.69 4.30
C GLY A 91 -16.15 3.45 5.43
N SER A 92 -16.04 4.40 6.38
CA SER A 92 -15.20 4.23 7.57
C SER A 92 -15.69 3.05 8.41
N LYS A 93 -14.74 2.21 8.80
CA LYS A 93 -14.95 1.06 9.68
C LYS A 93 -14.44 1.33 11.08
N PHE A 94 -13.52 2.27 11.23
CA PHE A 94 -12.82 2.53 12.49
C PHE A 94 -12.70 4.03 12.77
N PRO A 95 -12.73 4.48 14.03
CA PRO A 95 -12.59 5.90 14.36
C PRO A 95 -11.14 6.37 14.20
N LEU A 96 -10.94 7.66 13.88
CA LEU A 96 -9.59 8.26 13.81
C LEU A 96 -8.80 8.16 15.13
N ALA A 97 -9.50 8.11 16.27
CA ALA A 97 -8.88 7.94 17.59
C ALA A 97 -8.05 6.65 17.72
N LEU A 98 -8.27 5.66 16.85
CA LEU A 98 -7.46 4.45 16.72
C LEU A 98 -5.97 4.77 16.45
N LEU A 99 -5.70 5.88 15.77
CA LEU A 99 -4.35 6.30 15.38
C LEU A 99 -3.62 7.06 16.51
N ASN A 100 -4.30 7.45 17.59
CA ASN A 100 -3.71 8.27 18.66
C ASN A 100 -2.44 7.68 19.30
N PRO A 101 -2.31 6.35 19.52
CA PRO A 101 -1.10 5.78 20.10
C PRO A 101 0.14 5.92 19.21
N LEU A 102 -0.04 6.06 17.90
CA LEU A 102 1.04 6.23 16.93
C LEU A 102 0.55 7.06 15.75
N PRO A 103 0.87 8.37 15.71
CA PRO A 103 0.52 9.23 14.58
C PRO A 103 1.07 8.67 13.27
N PRO A 104 0.27 8.65 12.18
CA PRO A 104 0.73 8.16 10.89
C PRO A 104 1.74 9.11 10.26
N THR A 105 2.58 8.57 9.38
CA THR A 105 3.45 9.38 8.52
C THR A 105 2.61 10.25 7.59
N ALA A 106 1.53 9.68 7.04
CA ALA A 106 0.56 10.42 6.26
C ALA A 106 -0.84 9.88 6.46
N LEU A 107 -1.82 10.79 6.50
CA LEU A 107 -3.24 10.52 6.54
C LEU A 107 -3.85 11.03 5.23
N ILE A 108 -4.50 10.14 4.48
CA ILE A 108 -4.96 10.40 3.12
C ILE A 108 -6.48 10.25 3.10
N GLU A 109 -7.20 11.33 2.78
CA GLU A 109 -8.64 11.28 2.63
C GLU A 109 -9.01 10.61 1.30
N THR A 110 -9.74 9.50 1.38
CA THR A 110 -10.16 8.70 0.21
C THR A 110 -11.53 9.12 -0.31
N SER A 111 -12.40 9.56 0.60
CA SER A 111 -13.70 10.18 0.37
C SER A 111 -14.05 11.02 1.61
N PRO A 112 -15.05 11.94 1.55
CA PRO A 112 -15.35 12.84 2.66
C PRO A 112 -15.51 12.09 4.00
N GLY A 113 -14.61 12.39 4.94
CA GLY A 113 -14.57 11.78 6.28
C GLY A 113 -14.06 10.34 6.35
N ASN A 114 -13.61 9.71 5.25
CA ASN A 114 -13.01 8.38 5.22
C ASN A 114 -11.55 8.45 4.78
N PHE A 115 -10.65 7.93 5.60
CA PHE A 115 -9.21 8.08 5.44
C PHE A 115 -8.51 6.72 5.43
N GLN A 116 -7.32 6.72 4.86
CA GLN A 116 -6.31 5.68 5.05
C GLN A 116 -5.09 6.33 5.70
N ALA A 117 -4.41 5.59 6.57
CA ALA A 117 -3.24 6.03 7.29
C ALA A 117 -2.03 5.19 6.88
N THR A 118 -0.88 5.81 6.63
CA THR A 118 0.36 5.13 6.23
C THR A 118 1.50 5.40 7.20
N TYR A 119 2.36 4.41 7.38
CA TYR A 119 3.49 4.42 8.30
C TYR A 119 4.73 3.97 7.56
N PHE A 120 5.54 4.93 7.10
CA PHE A 120 6.77 4.64 6.38
C PHE A 120 7.85 4.15 7.32
N PHE A 121 8.58 3.12 6.89
CA PHE A 121 9.71 2.65 7.66
C PHE A 121 10.95 3.51 7.46
N LYS A 122 11.77 3.57 8.50
CA LYS A 122 13.09 4.22 8.43
C LYS A 122 14.09 3.37 7.65
N GLU A 123 13.93 2.05 7.73
CA GLU A 123 14.76 1.02 7.13
C GLU A 123 13.89 -0.02 6.41
N LEU A 124 14.43 -0.64 5.37
CA LEU A 124 13.73 -1.65 4.58
C LEU A 124 13.57 -2.94 5.40
N VAL A 125 12.35 -3.46 5.54
CA VAL A 125 12.13 -4.77 6.17
C VAL A 125 12.34 -5.87 5.13
N THR A 126 13.51 -6.52 5.15
CA THR A 126 13.91 -7.46 4.09
C THR A 126 13.41 -8.89 4.30
N ASP A 127 13.07 -9.27 5.53
CA ASP A 127 12.52 -10.58 5.84
C ASP A 127 11.00 -10.61 5.57
N LEU A 128 10.58 -11.54 4.71
CA LEU A 128 9.19 -11.67 4.30
C LEU A 128 8.29 -12.09 5.47
N VAL A 129 8.78 -13.00 6.32
CA VAL A 129 8.01 -13.55 7.44
C VAL A 129 7.85 -12.49 8.53
N GLU A 130 8.91 -11.76 8.83
CA GLU A 130 8.89 -10.61 9.73
C GLU A 130 7.90 -9.55 9.23
N PHE A 131 7.95 -9.17 7.95
CA PHE A 131 7.04 -8.16 7.43
C PHE A 131 5.58 -8.62 7.41
N ASP A 132 5.29 -9.88 7.03
CA ASP A 132 3.93 -10.44 7.10
C ASP A 132 3.42 -10.50 8.55
N ALA A 133 4.27 -10.89 9.50
CA ALA A 133 3.95 -10.91 10.92
C ALA A 133 3.72 -9.49 11.47
N LEU A 134 4.53 -8.52 11.05
CA LEU A 134 4.37 -7.12 11.43
C LEU A 134 3.04 -6.54 10.93
N ILE A 135 2.67 -6.81 9.67
CA ILE A 135 1.36 -6.42 9.13
C ILE A 135 0.24 -7.04 9.97
N ARG A 136 0.32 -8.33 10.27
CA ARG A 136 -0.70 -9.03 11.07
C ARG A 136 -0.80 -8.47 12.46
N ALA A 137 0.31 -8.32 13.17
CA ALA A 137 0.32 -7.76 14.52
C ALA A 137 -0.22 -6.33 14.54
N PHE A 138 0.14 -5.52 13.53
CA PHE A 138 -0.34 -4.16 13.38
C PHE A 138 -1.85 -4.10 13.15
N ILE A 139 -2.40 -5.00 12.33
CA ILE A 139 -3.84 -5.13 12.09
C ILE A 139 -4.55 -5.70 13.33
N GLU A 140 -4.05 -6.79 13.93
CA GLU A 140 -4.68 -7.45 15.08
C GLU A 140 -4.80 -6.53 16.29
N ARG A 141 -3.75 -5.77 16.60
CA ARG A 141 -3.78 -4.79 17.70
C ARG A 141 -4.84 -3.71 17.51
N GLN A 142 -5.19 -3.43 16.26
CA GLN A 142 -6.09 -2.34 15.91
C GLN A 142 -7.52 -2.82 15.64
N PHE A 143 -7.72 -4.08 15.22
CA PHE A 143 -8.99 -4.55 14.64
C PHE A 143 -9.58 -5.81 15.28
N LEU A 144 -9.03 -6.29 16.42
CA LEU A 144 -9.62 -7.37 17.22
C LEU A 144 -10.06 -8.60 16.38
N SER A 145 -9.20 -9.04 15.46
CA SER A 145 -9.34 -10.29 14.68
C SER A 145 -10.40 -10.33 13.57
N ASN A 146 -10.99 -9.20 13.15
CA ASN A 146 -11.81 -9.17 11.92
C ASN A 146 -10.92 -9.24 10.67
N ASP A 147 -11.28 -10.09 9.69
CA ASP A 147 -10.60 -10.10 8.38
C ASP A 147 -10.98 -8.84 7.60
N THR A 148 -10.06 -7.88 7.60
CA THR A 148 -10.27 -6.56 7.00
C THR A 148 -9.87 -6.51 5.53
N GLY A 149 -9.34 -7.60 4.95
CA GLY A 149 -8.73 -7.58 3.62
C GLY A 149 -7.47 -6.70 3.51
N MET A 150 -7.03 -6.07 4.60
CA MET A 150 -5.83 -5.22 4.66
C MET A 150 -4.54 -6.03 4.82
N ALA A 151 -4.65 -7.32 5.16
CA ALA A 151 -3.49 -8.17 5.39
C ALA A 151 -2.76 -8.53 4.08
N GLY A 152 -1.44 -8.57 4.15
CA GLY A 152 -0.58 -9.13 3.13
C GLY A 152 0.47 -8.16 2.59
N VAL A 153 1.67 -8.68 2.39
CA VAL A 153 2.84 -7.95 1.88
C VAL A 153 2.62 -7.33 0.50
N ASN A 154 1.62 -7.81 -0.24
CA ASN A 154 1.30 -7.35 -1.57
C ASN A 154 0.09 -6.39 -1.60
N ARG A 155 -0.37 -5.90 -0.45
CA ARG A 155 -1.45 -4.90 -0.33
C ARG A 155 -1.08 -3.62 -1.08
N VAL A 156 -2.10 -2.87 -1.49
CA VAL A 156 -1.95 -1.58 -2.15
C VAL A 156 -2.73 -0.51 -1.39
N PHE A 157 -2.23 0.72 -1.44
CA PHE A 157 -2.85 1.92 -0.86
C PHE A 157 -2.95 3.01 -1.93
N ARG A 158 -3.85 3.99 -1.75
CA ARG A 158 -3.92 5.16 -2.63
C ARG A 158 -2.92 6.21 -2.13
N PRO A 159 -1.92 6.64 -2.89
CA PRO A 159 -0.99 7.70 -2.50
C PRO A 159 -1.59 9.11 -2.66
#